data_AF-A0A9W8I4A9-F1
#
_entry.id   AF-A0A9W8I4A9-F1
#
_cell.length_a   1.000
_cell.length_b   1.000
_cell.length_c   1.000
_cell.angle_alpha   90.00
_cell.angle_beta   90.00
_cell.angle_gamma   90.00
#
_symmetry.space_group_name_H-M   'P 1'
#
loop_
_entity.id
_entity.type
_entity.pdbx_description
1 polymer ?
#
loop_
_entity_poly.entity_id
_entity_poly.type
_entity_poly.pdbx_seq_one_letter_code
_entity_poly.pdbx_strand_id
1 'polypeptide(L)'
;RVQRPMFTMRTKHSKSNNEVVHYSYVIMRRGPRPVSIQEEGLDNSPNSHDSDAVQADAQAISASPDDRLPSGEMRKSTEQLAKEAFSWPRIVMPPIKRKGHVVADVCTVEGKLERWTFTKTHDKQAYRDARKAFWGDLFPHEPKSVSLRTYFSAPEPITPEQAKKMNRKQRRSMME
;
A
#
# COMPACT_ATOMS: atom_id res chain seq x y z
N ARG A 1 22.16 4.47 26.07
CA ARG A 1 22.86 5.76 26.33
C ARG A 1 23.76 6.04 25.15
N VAL A 2 23.61 7.20 24.52
CA VAL A 2 24.40 7.60 23.36
C VAL A 2 25.39 8.67 23.80
N GLN A 3 26.64 8.55 23.37
CA GLN A 3 27.69 9.52 23.69
C GLN A 3 27.49 10.78 22.83
N ARG A 4 27.51 11.96 23.45
CA ARG A 4 27.30 13.24 22.74
C ARG A 4 28.62 13.77 22.15
N PRO A 5 28.54 14.69 21.18
CA PRO A 5 29.68 15.52 20.80
C PRO A 5 30.14 16.41 21.98
N MET A 6 31.45 16.58 22.13
CA MET A 6 32.05 17.33 23.26
C MET A 6 31.58 18.79 23.36
N PHE A 7 31.26 19.44 22.24
CA PHE A 7 30.82 20.83 22.23
C PHE A 7 29.45 21.01 22.90
N THR A 8 28.53 20.07 22.70
CA THR A 8 27.16 20.09 23.27
C THR A 8 27.17 19.93 24.78
N MET A 9 28.13 19.17 25.32
CA MET A 9 28.33 19.03 26.77
C MET A 9 28.77 20.35 27.40
N ARG A 10 29.71 21.06 26.75
CA ARG A 10 30.25 22.35 27.21
C ARG A 10 29.19 23.45 27.20
N THR A 11 28.40 23.55 26.14
CA THR A 11 27.34 24.57 26.05
C THR A 11 26.19 24.34 27.03
N LYS A 12 25.83 23.07 27.29
CA LYS A 12 24.81 22.70 28.28
C LYS A 12 25.32 22.62 29.72
N HIS A 13 26.60 22.91 29.97
CA HIS A 13 27.22 22.85 31.30
C HIS A 13 27.00 21.49 32.01
N SER A 14 26.91 20.41 31.23
CA SER A 14 26.65 19.08 31.78
C SER A 14 27.94 18.42 32.22
N LYS A 15 27.92 17.77 33.40
CA LYS A 15 29.07 17.01 33.92
C LYS A 15 29.28 15.65 33.24
N SER A 16 28.32 15.16 32.45
CA SER A 16 28.41 13.85 31.80
C SER A 16 28.14 13.93 30.29
N ASN A 17 28.95 13.21 29.51
CA ASN A 17 28.90 13.22 28.04
C ASN A 17 27.91 12.20 27.45
N ASN A 18 26.91 11.75 28.21
CA ASN A 18 25.99 10.69 27.81
C ASN A 18 24.55 11.18 27.80
N GLU A 19 23.80 10.85 26.75
CA GLU A 19 22.37 11.10 26.64
C GLU A 19 21.56 9.81 26.75
N VAL A 20 20.45 9.89 27.47
CA VAL A 20 19.46 8.81 27.47
C VAL A 20 18.51 9.09 26.32
N VAL A 21 18.80 8.51 25.16
CA VAL A 21 17.90 8.52 24.01
C VAL A 21 17.02 7.28 24.12
N HIS A 22 15.70 7.49 24.17
CA HIS A 22 14.73 6.41 24.02
C HIS A 22 14.69 6.03 22.55
N TYR A 23 14.93 4.76 22.25
CA TYR A 23 14.82 4.22 20.90
C TYR A 23 13.79 3.11 20.90
N SER A 24 13.00 3.05 19.83
CA SER A 24 12.21 1.88 19.46
C SER A 24 12.81 1.32 18.17
N TYR A 25 12.82 0.00 18.05
CA TYR A 25 13.21 -0.67 16.82
C TYR A 25 12.08 -1.58 16.38
N VAL A 26 11.86 -1.64 15.07
CA VAL A 26 10.91 -2.58 14.45
C VAL A 26 11.75 -3.53 13.60
N ILE A 27 11.69 -4.82 13.92
CA ILE A 27 12.32 -5.86 13.11
C ILE A 27 11.29 -6.32 12.09
N MET A 28 11.55 -6.06 10.81
CA MET A 28 10.73 -6.56 9.72
C MET A 28 11.47 -7.69 9.02
N ARG A 29 10.93 -8.92 9.08
CA ARG A 29 11.43 -10.05 8.31
C ARG A 29 10.65 -10.15 7.00
N ARG A 30 11.36 -10.25 5.88
CA ARG A 30 10.73 -10.59 4.59
C ARG A 30 10.21 -12.03 4.66
N GLY A 31 8.94 -12.21 4.34
CA GLY A 31 8.28 -13.52 4.23
C GLY A 31 7.44 -13.58 2.94
N PRO A 32 6.97 -14.78 2.56
CA PRO A 32 6.03 -14.92 1.45
C PRO A 32 4.74 -14.15 1.77
N ARG A 33 4.08 -13.64 0.72
CA ARG A 33 2.79 -12.96 0.86
C ARG A 33 1.75 -13.96 1.38
N PRO A 34 0.89 -13.61 2.36
CA PRO A 34 -0.20 -14.48 2.77
C PRO A 34 -1.15 -14.69 1.58
N VAL A 35 -1.40 -15.96 1.25
CA VAL A 35 -2.41 -16.34 0.26
C VAL A 35 -3.76 -16.46 0.96
N SER A 36 -4.81 -15.92 0.35
CA SER A 36 -6.18 -16.20 0.76
C SER A 36 -6.43 -17.68 0.50
N ILE A 37 -6.46 -18.50 1.55
CA ILE A 37 -6.92 -19.89 1.44
C ILE A 37 -8.41 -19.79 1.12
N GLN A 38 -8.75 -20.03 -0.14
CA GLN A 38 -10.12 -20.31 -0.54
C GLN A 38 -10.39 -21.71 -0.01
N GLU A 39 -11.21 -21.82 1.04
CA GLU A 39 -11.74 -23.12 1.45
C GLU A 39 -12.69 -23.58 0.35
N GLU A 40 -12.14 -24.27 -0.65
CA GLU A 40 -12.88 -25.01 -1.65
C GLU A 40 -13.57 -26.19 -0.96
N GLY A 41 -14.83 -25.98 -0.53
CA GLY A 41 -15.89 -26.99 -0.53
C GLY A 41 -15.92 -28.03 0.59
N LEU A 42 -16.66 -27.72 1.66
CA LEU A 42 -17.64 -28.56 2.37
C LEU A 42 -18.58 -27.53 3.04
N ASP A 43 -19.86 -27.32 2.74
CA ASP A 43 -20.99 -28.21 2.49
C ASP A 43 -22.17 -27.44 1.83
N ASN A 44 -22.86 -28.08 0.89
CA ASN A 44 -24.20 -27.66 0.48
C ASN A 44 -25.22 -28.38 1.36
N SER A 45 -26.00 -27.67 2.18
CA SER A 45 -27.38 -28.08 2.50
C SER A 45 -28.21 -26.99 3.19
N PRO A 46 -29.54 -27.07 3.06
CA PRO A 46 -30.38 -25.92 2.74
C PRO A 46 -31.02 -25.28 3.97
N ASN A 47 -31.53 -24.07 3.75
CA ASN A 47 -32.52 -23.37 4.57
C ASN A 47 -33.34 -24.28 5.51
N SER A 48 -33.19 -24.07 6.81
CA SER A 48 -34.30 -24.20 7.76
C SER A 48 -34.36 -22.91 8.57
N HIS A 49 -35.31 -22.05 8.20
CA HIS A 49 -35.92 -21.15 9.15
C HIS A 49 -36.57 -22.02 10.22
N ASP A 50 -36.08 -21.98 11.45
CA ASP A 50 -37.00 -21.71 12.57
C ASP A 50 -36.26 -21.15 13.78
N SER A 51 -37.02 -20.30 14.45
CA SER A 51 -36.73 -19.40 15.56
C SER A 51 -36.23 -20.14 16.82
N ASP A 52 -35.26 -19.58 17.54
CA ASP A 52 -35.46 -19.26 18.96
C ASP A 52 -34.29 -18.50 19.61
N ALA A 53 -34.68 -17.64 20.54
CA ALA A 53 -33.94 -16.53 21.10
C ALA A 53 -32.82 -16.94 22.07
N VAL A 54 -31.71 -16.20 22.02
CA VAL A 54 -30.95 -15.88 23.24
C VAL A 54 -30.33 -14.49 23.11
N GLN A 55 -30.88 -13.59 23.91
CA GLN A 55 -30.51 -12.20 24.05
C GLN A 55 -29.29 -12.10 24.96
N ALA A 56 -28.18 -11.58 24.45
CA ALA A 56 -27.04 -11.15 25.25
C ALA A 56 -26.59 -9.75 24.78
N ASP A 57 -26.97 -8.77 25.59
CA ASP A 57 -26.36 -7.47 25.82
C ASP A 57 -24.99 -7.25 25.14
N ALA A 58 -24.97 -6.37 24.14
CA ALA A 58 -23.84 -5.50 23.86
C ALA A 58 -24.36 -4.13 23.44
N GLN A 59 -24.11 -3.16 24.31
CA GLN A 59 -24.56 -1.77 24.24
C GLN A 59 -24.28 -1.11 22.89
N ALA A 60 -25.38 -0.64 22.27
CA ALA A 60 -25.40 0.11 21.03
C ALA A 60 -24.74 1.48 21.21
N ILE A 61 -23.65 1.72 20.46
CA ILE A 61 -23.20 3.09 20.15
C ILE A 61 -24.08 3.59 19.00
N SER A 62 -24.76 4.71 19.24
CA SER A 62 -25.77 5.34 18.40
C SER A 62 -25.32 5.58 16.95
N ALA A 63 -25.80 4.73 16.02
CA ALA A 63 -25.84 5.05 14.61
C ALA A 63 -27.04 5.99 14.35
N SER A 64 -26.78 7.16 13.75
CA SER A 64 -27.79 8.18 13.48
C SER A 64 -28.83 7.72 12.44
N PRO A 65 -30.08 8.22 12.47
CA PRO A 65 -31.20 7.66 11.68
C PRO A 65 -31.21 7.96 10.16
N ASP A 66 -30.21 8.62 9.59
CA ASP A 66 -30.25 9.11 8.20
C ASP A 66 -29.56 8.19 7.16
N ASP A 67 -29.29 6.92 7.50
CA ASP A 67 -28.56 5.99 6.64
C ASP A 67 -29.49 5.15 5.72
N ARG A 68 -30.45 5.80 5.04
CA ARG A 68 -31.23 5.14 3.97
C ARG A 68 -30.37 4.95 2.72
N LEU A 69 -29.56 3.88 2.70
CA LEU A 69 -28.92 3.37 1.49
C LEU A 69 -29.92 2.62 0.59
N PRO A 70 -29.76 2.68 -0.74
CA PRO A 70 -30.62 1.96 -1.68
C PRO A 70 -30.51 0.44 -1.47
N SER A 71 -31.65 -0.22 -1.53
CA SER A 71 -31.97 -1.58 -1.08
C SER A 71 -31.41 -2.71 -1.97
N GLY A 72 -30.12 -2.68 -2.30
CA GLY A 72 -29.54 -3.68 -3.22
C GLY A 72 -28.10 -4.14 -2.94
N GLU A 73 -27.36 -3.49 -2.05
CA GLU A 73 -25.96 -3.85 -1.77
C GLU A 73 -25.83 -4.52 -0.40
N MET A 74 -25.62 -5.84 -0.41
CA MET A 74 -25.29 -6.61 0.80
C MET A 74 -23.94 -6.10 1.34
N ARG A 75 -23.95 -5.52 2.54
CA ARG A 75 -22.71 -5.07 3.21
C ARG A 75 -21.83 -6.28 3.46
N LYS A 76 -20.65 -6.35 2.84
CA LYS A 76 -19.65 -7.41 3.11
C LYS A 76 -19.23 -7.35 4.58
N SER A 77 -19.00 -8.51 5.20
CA SER A 77 -18.47 -8.54 6.55
C SER A 77 -17.02 -8.00 6.57
N THR A 78 -16.58 -7.50 7.72
CA THR A 78 -15.21 -7.01 7.91
C THR A 78 -14.16 -8.08 7.62
N GLU A 79 -14.47 -9.33 7.94
CA GLU A 79 -13.61 -10.49 7.66
C GLU A 79 -13.48 -10.78 6.16
N GLN A 80 -14.59 -10.68 5.41
CA GLN A 80 -14.56 -10.82 3.95
C GLN A 80 -13.70 -9.74 3.31
N LEU A 81 -13.87 -8.48 3.74
CA LEU A 81 -13.04 -7.37 3.27
C LEU A 81 -11.56 -7.56 3.61
N ALA A 82 -11.24 -8.10 4.80
CA ALA A 82 -9.86 -8.40 5.18
C ALA A 82 -9.24 -9.50 4.31
N LYS A 83 -10.02 -10.53 3.93
CA LYS A 83 -9.56 -11.58 2.99
C LYS A 83 -9.28 -11.01 1.60
N GLU A 84 -10.16 -10.15 1.10
CA GLU A 84 -9.99 -9.46 -0.20
C GLU A 84 -8.83 -8.46 -0.19
N ALA A 85 -8.59 -7.79 0.94
CA ALA A 85 -7.51 -6.81 1.09
C ALA A 85 -6.12 -7.38 0.78
N PHE A 86 -5.91 -8.70 0.91
CA PHE A 86 -4.65 -9.34 0.54
C PHE A 86 -4.39 -9.39 -0.96
N SER A 87 -5.45 -9.44 -1.78
CA SER A 87 -5.37 -9.45 -3.24
C SER A 87 -5.25 -8.04 -3.82
N TRP A 88 -5.57 -7.00 -3.05
CA TRP A 88 -5.48 -5.63 -3.53
C TRP A 88 -4.02 -5.12 -3.59
N PRO A 89 -3.67 -4.40 -4.66
CA PRO A 89 -2.38 -3.74 -4.78
C PRO A 89 -2.23 -2.62 -3.74
N ARG A 90 -1.00 -2.38 -3.32
CA ARG A 90 -0.67 -1.30 -2.35
C ARG A 90 0.02 -0.14 -3.04
N ILE A 91 -0.44 1.08 -2.79
CA ILE A 91 0.19 2.29 -3.30
C ILE A 91 1.54 2.49 -2.60
N VAL A 92 2.63 2.53 -3.38
CA VAL A 92 4.00 2.60 -2.85
C VAL A 92 4.60 4.00 -2.84
N MET A 93 3.93 4.97 -3.47
CA MET A 93 4.33 6.37 -3.47
C MET A 93 3.09 7.28 -3.53
N PRO A 94 3.17 8.54 -3.04
CA PRO A 94 2.07 9.48 -3.14
C PRO A 94 1.52 9.59 -4.57
N PRO A 95 0.20 9.38 -4.81
CA PRO A 95 -0.38 9.46 -6.15
C PRO A 95 -0.23 10.83 -6.79
N ILE A 96 0.13 10.86 -8.07
CA ILE A 96 0.32 12.10 -8.85
C ILE A 96 -1.03 12.52 -9.43
N LYS A 97 -1.57 13.63 -8.92
CA LYS A 97 -2.88 14.17 -9.30
C LYS A 97 -2.73 15.12 -10.48
N ARG A 98 -3.31 14.78 -11.63
CA ARG A 98 -3.35 15.64 -12.83
C ARG A 98 -4.79 16.02 -13.16
N LYS A 99 -4.97 16.87 -14.18
CA LYS A 99 -6.29 17.21 -14.72
C LYS A 99 -6.85 15.98 -15.45
N GLY A 100 -7.99 15.48 -15.00
CA GLY A 100 -8.70 14.36 -15.64
C GLY A 100 -8.08 12.97 -15.44
N HIS A 101 -6.91 12.84 -14.83
CA HIS A 101 -6.32 11.53 -14.47
C HIS A 101 -5.47 11.59 -13.21
N VAL A 102 -5.26 10.43 -12.59
CA VAL A 102 -4.35 10.20 -11.47
C VAL A 102 -3.42 9.07 -11.84
N VAL A 103 -2.12 9.25 -11.57
CA VAL A 103 -1.11 8.20 -11.75
C VAL A 103 -0.70 7.71 -10.38
N ALA A 104 -0.86 6.42 -10.12
CA ALA A 104 -0.46 5.78 -8.88
C ALA A 104 0.59 4.72 -9.17
N ASP A 105 1.67 4.72 -8.41
CA ASP A 105 2.66 3.65 -8.44
C ASP A 105 2.28 2.63 -7.36
N VAL A 106 2.05 1.39 -7.76
CA VAL A 106 1.48 0.32 -6.93
C VAL A 106 2.37 -0.92 -6.92
N CYS A 107 2.32 -1.66 -5.82
CA CYS A 107 2.91 -2.99 -5.68
C CYS A 107 1.79 -4.03 -5.77
N THR A 108 1.85 -4.87 -6.81
CA THR A 108 0.84 -5.89 -7.08
C THR A 108 1.07 -7.15 -6.25
N VAL A 109 0.14 -8.09 -6.32
CA VAL A 109 0.28 -9.42 -5.70
C VAL A 109 1.46 -10.21 -6.24
N GLU A 110 1.83 -9.97 -7.51
CA GLU A 110 3.00 -10.57 -8.16
C GLU A 110 4.34 -10.07 -7.60
N GLY A 111 4.32 -9.06 -6.72
CA GLY A 111 5.53 -8.41 -6.21
C GLY A 111 6.22 -7.50 -7.23
N LYS A 112 5.53 -7.17 -8.32
CA LYS A 112 5.99 -6.21 -9.32
C LYS A 112 5.50 -4.82 -8.99
N LEU A 113 6.31 -3.84 -9.36
CA LEU A 113 5.97 -2.44 -9.24
C LEU A 113 5.42 -1.97 -10.58
N GLU A 114 4.20 -1.48 -10.53
CA GLU A 114 3.45 -1.05 -11.69
C GLU A 114 2.99 0.39 -11.50
N ARG A 115 2.92 1.11 -12.61
CA ARG A 115 2.37 2.44 -12.71
C ARG A 115 1.00 2.35 -13.35
N TRP A 116 0.00 2.66 -12.56
CA TRP A 116 -1.41 2.60 -12.90
C TRP A 116 -1.94 4.01 -13.17
N THR A 117 -2.74 4.15 -14.23
CA THR A 117 -3.40 5.43 -14.55
C THR A 117 -4.91 5.28 -14.47
N PHE A 118 -5.52 6.11 -13.63
CA PHE A 118 -6.96 6.22 -13.46
C PHE A 118 -7.46 7.49 -14.13
N THR A 119 -8.37 7.35 -15.10
CA THR A 119 -8.91 8.49 -15.85
C THR A 119 -10.37 8.74 -15.48
N LYS A 120 -10.77 10.02 -15.43
CA LYS A 120 -12.14 10.44 -15.07
C LYS A 120 -13.21 9.91 -16.02
N THR A 121 -12.85 9.64 -17.28
CA THR A 121 -13.78 9.17 -18.32
C THR A 121 -14.01 7.67 -18.28
N HIS A 122 -13.01 6.87 -17.91
CA HIS A 122 -13.11 5.42 -17.83
C HIS A 122 -13.88 4.97 -16.60
N ASP A 123 -13.46 5.44 -15.44
CA ASP A 123 -14.12 5.12 -14.17
C ASP A 123 -14.13 6.36 -13.27
N LYS A 124 -15.33 6.88 -13.03
CA LYS A 124 -15.55 8.06 -12.19
C LYS A 124 -15.30 7.74 -10.71
N GLN A 125 -15.62 6.52 -10.27
CA GLN A 125 -15.47 6.11 -8.89
C GLN A 125 -14.00 5.86 -8.57
N ALA A 126 -13.32 5.01 -9.35
CA ALA A 126 -11.88 4.80 -9.20
C ALA A 126 -11.09 6.12 -9.33
N TYR A 127 -11.49 7.03 -10.23
CA TYR A 127 -10.86 8.34 -10.32
C TYR A 127 -11.02 9.18 -9.04
N ARG A 128 -12.22 9.21 -8.44
CA ARG A 128 -12.48 9.95 -7.19
C ARG A 128 -11.71 9.33 -6.03
N ASP A 129 -11.67 8.01 -5.95
CA ASP A 129 -10.98 7.28 -4.89
C ASP A 129 -9.46 7.43 -5.04
N ALA A 130 -8.92 7.30 -6.26
CA ALA A 130 -7.50 7.51 -6.54
C ALA A 130 -7.03 8.94 -6.19
N ARG A 131 -7.90 9.95 -6.32
CA ARG A 131 -7.57 11.33 -5.89
C ARG A 131 -7.51 11.50 -4.38
N LYS A 132 -8.23 10.66 -3.64
CA LYS A 132 -8.26 10.67 -2.18
C LYS A 132 -7.25 9.70 -1.57
N ALA A 133 -6.72 8.77 -2.35
CA ALA A 133 -5.73 7.81 -1.92
C ALA A 133 -4.40 8.47 -1.55
N PHE A 134 -3.72 7.84 -0.59
CA PHE A 134 -2.42 8.21 -0.04
C PHE A 134 -1.41 7.07 -0.20
N TRP A 135 -0.16 7.40 0.11
CA TRP A 135 0.89 6.39 0.18
C TRP A 135 0.55 5.35 1.26
N GLY A 136 0.62 4.07 0.90
CA GLY A 136 0.34 2.95 1.79
C GLY A 136 -1.07 2.38 1.65
N ASP A 137 -1.99 3.06 0.97
CA ASP A 137 -3.37 2.58 0.83
C ASP A 137 -3.44 1.30 -0.03
N LEU A 138 -4.41 0.44 0.29
CA LEU A 138 -4.84 -0.66 -0.57
C LEU A 138 -5.86 -0.14 -1.57
N PHE A 139 -5.75 -0.56 -2.83
CA PHE A 139 -6.56 0.02 -3.89
C PHE A 139 -7.31 -1.05 -4.71
N PRO A 140 -8.63 -1.18 -4.56
CA PRO A 140 -9.40 -2.30 -5.14
C PRO A 140 -9.73 -2.13 -6.63
N HIS A 141 -9.53 -0.94 -7.20
CA HIS A 141 -9.98 -0.63 -8.56
C HIS A 141 -8.97 -1.00 -9.63
N GLU A 142 -9.48 -1.44 -10.77
CA GLU A 142 -8.65 -1.73 -11.94
C GLU A 142 -8.19 -0.44 -12.66
N PRO A 143 -6.95 -0.40 -13.15
CA PRO A 143 -6.43 0.74 -13.88
C PRO A 143 -6.87 0.70 -15.35
N LYS A 144 -6.93 1.87 -15.99
CA LYS A 144 -7.15 1.93 -17.44
C LYS A 144 -5.92 1.44 -18.21
N SER A 145 -4.74 1.80 -17.72
CA SER A 145 -3.47 1.44 -18.33
C SER A 145 -2.44 1.10 -17.27
N VAL A 146 -1.72 0.02 -17.50
CA VAL A 146 -0.64 -0.49 -16.66
C VAL A 146 0.67 -0.31 -17.41
N SER A 147 1.69 0.19 -16.71
CA SER A 147 3.08 0.22 -17.20
C SER A 147 4.01 -0.30 -16.11
N LEU A 148 4.92 -1.22 -16.44
CA LEU A 148 5.88 -1.71 -15.46
C LEU A 148 6.81 -0.57 -15.04
N ARG A 149 6.96 -0.40 -13.73
CA ARG A 149 7.89 0.57 -13.15
C ARG A 149 9.14 -0.16 -12.72
N THR A 150 10.15 -0.15 -13.59
CA THR A 150 11.52 -0.34 -13.13
C THR A 150 11.88 0.92 -12.35
N TYR A 151 11.83 0.83 -11.02
CA TYR A 151 12.65 1.75 -10.23
C TYR A 151 14.06 1.57 -10.77
N PHE A 152 14.77 2.66 -11.04
CA PHE A 152 16.18 2.63 -11.43
C PHE A 152 16.91 1.68 -10.47
N SER A 153 17.03 0.40 -10.84
CA SER A 153 18.15 -0.39 -10.38
C SER A 153 19.33 0.44 -10.84
N ALA A 154 20.29 0.66 -9.93
CA ALA A 154 21.57 1.20 -10.36
C ALA A 154 21.93 0.47 -11.65
N PRO A 155 22.18 1.19 -12.77
CA PRO A 155 22.48 0.53 -14.03
C PRO A 155 23.56 -0.51 -13.74
N GLU A 156 23.30 -1.76 -14.15
CA GLU A 156 24.27 -2.84 -14.03
C GLU A 156 25.64 -2.28 -14.46
N PRO A 157 26.69 -2.45 -13.65
CA PRO A 157 28.00 -1.91 -14.00
C PRO A 157 28.39 -2.43 -15.37
N ILE A 158 28.60 -1.51 -16.32
CA ILE A 158 28.90 -1.86 -17.70
C ILE A 158 30.16 -2.71 -17.71
N THR A 159 30.08 -3.91 -18.29
CA THR A 159 31.26 -4.76 -18.38
C THR A 159 32.30 -4.12 -19.31
N PRO A 160 33.62 -4.35 -19.08
CA PRO A 160 34.66 -3.76 -19.92
C PRO A 160 34.55 -4.11 -21.41
N GLU A 161 33.87 -5.21 -21.75
CA GLU A 161 33.58 -5.59 -23.13
C GLU A 161 32.48 -4.73 -23.77
N GLN A 162 31.43 -4.41 -23.00
CA GLN A 162 30.35 -3.54 -23.45
C GLN A 162 30.83 -2.09 -23.61
N ALA A 163 31.69 -1.62 -22.71
CA ALA A 163 32.29 -0.28 -22.78
C ALA A 163 33.11 -0.05 -24.06
N LYS A 164 33.75 -1.11 -24.59
CA LYS A 164 34.49 -1.06 -25.86
C LYS A 164 33.58 -0.98 -27.09
N LYS A 165 32.34 -1.46 -26.98
CA LYS A 165 31.33 -1.46 -28.06
C LYS A 165 30.46 -0.19 -28.08
N MET A 166 30.59 0.70 -27.08
CA MET A 166 29.80 1.93 -27.00
C MET A 166 30.30 3.03 -27.95
N ASN A 167 29.38 3.65 -28.67
CA ASN A 167 29.68 4.78 -29.53
C ASN A 167 29.81 6.10 -28.75
N ARG A 168 30.38 7.13 -29.39
CA ARG A 168 30.68 8.43 -28.76
C ARG A 168 29.43 9.14 -28.20
N LYS A 169 28.26 8.93 -28.83
CA LYS A 169 26.98 9.50 -28.40
C LYS A 169 26.47 8.82 -27.12
N GLN A 170 26.59 7.50 -27.02
CA GLN A 170 26.25 6.70 -25.84
C GLN A 170 27.15 6.99 -24.64
N ARG A 171 28.45 7.26 -24.87
CA ARG A 171 29.38 7.62 -23.78
C ARG A 171 29.08 9.00 -23.20
N ARG A 172 28.59 9.95 -24.01
CA ARG A 172 28.30 11.32 -23.57
C ARG A 172 27.03 11.42 -22.71
N SER A 173 25.99 10.64 -23.01
CA SER A 173 24.75 10.66 -22.22
C SER A 173 24.86 9.99 -20.85
N MET A 174 26.02 9.41 -20.51
CA MET A 174 26.28 8.75 -19.22
C MET A 174 27.01 9.67 -18.23
N MET A 175 27.44 10.87 -18.68
CA MET A 175 28.14 11.87 -17.86
C MET A 175 27.25 13.08 -17.48
N GLU A 176 26.01 13.12 -17.96
CA GLU A 176 24.94 14.06 -17.55
C GLU A 176 24.03 13.40 -16.51
#